data_AF-A0A0F3PHE9-F1
#
_entry.id   AF-A0A0F3PHE9-F1
#
_cell.length_a   1.000
_cell.length_b   1.000
_cell.length_c   1.000
_cell.angle_alpha   90.00
_cell.angle_beta   90.00
_cell.angle_gamma   90.00
#
_symmetry.space_group_name_H-M   'P 1'
#
loop_
_entity.id
_entity.type
_entity.pdbx_description
1 polymer ?
#
loop_
_entity_poly.entity_id
_entity_poly.type
_entity_poly.pdbx_seq_one_letter_code
_entity_poly.pdbx_strand_id
1 'polypeptide(L)' 'MTEIISGIKESLKDIDAEIIVKNAHADSNILLAIIKQITDQDIDVIIPIGTTASQTVISHITNKPIVCAAACCYD' A
#
# COMPACT_ATOMS: atom_id res chain seq x y z
N MET A 1 -11.42 2.20 6.96
CA MET A 1 -9.97 2.26 6.63
C MET A 1 -9.10 2.10 7.87
N THR A 2 -9.40 2.82 8.96
CA THR A 2 -8.69 2.66 10.26
C THR A 2 -8.68 1.22 10.75
N GLU A 3 -9.79 0.48 10.68
CA GLU A 3 -9.87 -0.91 11.14
C GLU A 3 -8.97 -1.87 10.35
N ILE A 4 -8.83 -1.68 9.03
CA ILE A 4 -7.92 -2.49 8.19
C ILE A 4 -6.47 -2.24 8.63
N ILE A 5 -6.09 -0.98 8.82
CA ILE A 5 -4.75 -0.61 9.28
C ILE A 5 -4.49 -1.20 10.67
N SER A 6 -5.44 -1.08 11.58
CA SER A 6 -5.33 -1.67 12.92
C SER A 6 -5.20 -3.20 12.86
N GLY A 7 -5.98 -3.87 12.03
CA GLY A 7 -5.90 -5.32 11.85
C GLY A 7 -4.55 -5.78 11.29
N ILE A 8 -3.99 -5.04 10.33
CA ILE A 8 -2.64 -5.31 9.80
C ILE A 8 -1.58 -5.12 10.90
N LYS A 9 -1.62 -4.00 11.63
CA LYS A 9 -0.68 -3.72 12.73
C LYS A 9 -0.73 -4.80 13.82
N GLU A 10 -1.94 -5.20 14.21
CA GLU A 10 -2.14 -6.26 15.19
C GLU A 10 -1.62 -7.61 14.69
N SER A 11 -1.83 -7.93 13.40
CA SER A 11 -1.37 -9.21 12.81
C SER A 11 0.15 -9.29 12.68
N LEU A 12 0.83 -8.15 12.60
CA LEU A 12 2.28 -8.05 12.45
C LEU A 12 3.00 -7.70 13.76
N LYS A 13 2.28 -7.59 14.89
CA LYS A 13 2.85 -7.11 16.16
C LYS A 13 4.02 -7.95 16.70
N ASP A 14 4.06 -9.23 16.35
CA ASP A 14 5.08 -10.19 16.80
C ASP A 14 6.26 -10.28 15.82
N ILE A 15 6.28 -9.43 14.79
CA ILE A 15 7.36 -9.32 13.80
C ILE A 15 8.00 -7.94 13.95
N ASP A 16 9.32 -7.90 13.86
CA ASP A 16 10.07 -6.63 13.80
C ASP A 16 9.88 -5.98 12.43
N ALA A 17 8.76 -5.27 12.27
CA ALA A 17 8.38 -4.61 11.02
C ALA A 17 8.10 -3.13 11.23
N GLU A 18 8.72 -2.27 10.42
CA GLU A 18 8.37 -0.85 10.36
C GLU A 18 7.15 -0.65 9.45
N ILE A 19 6.04 -0.19 10.03
CA ILE A 19 4.80 0.03 9.28
C ILE A 19 4.62 1.52 8.95
N ILE A 20 4.87 1.86 7.70
CA ILE A 20 4.69 3.22 7.16
C ILE A 20 3.29 3.33 6.53
N VAL A 21 2.47 4.26 7.03
CA VAL A 21 1.12 4.51 6.50
C VAL A 21 1.09 5.83 5.74
N LYS A 22 0.64 5.80 4.48
CA LYS A 22 0.43 6.98 3.64
C LYS A 22 -1.01 6.99 3.13
N ASN A 23 -1.71 8.12 3.30
CA ASN A 23 -3.08 8.29 2.85
C ASN A 23 -3.14 9.26 1.67
N ALA A 24 -3.70 8.81 0.55
CA ALA A 24 -3.88 9.64 -0.64
C ALA A 24 -5.09 10.60 -0.56
N HIS A 25 -5.94 10.49 0.47
CA HIS A 25 -7.14 11.32 0.64
C HIS A 25 -8.07 11.34 -0.60
N ALA A 26 -8.15 10.19 -1.29
CA ALA A 26 -8.87 10.03 -2.56
C ALA A 26 -8.39 10.95 -3.70
N ASP A 27 -7.18 11.51 -3.60
CA ASP A 27 -6.55 12.32 -4.64
C ASP A 27 -5.51 11.51 -5.40
N SER A 28 -5.69 11.41 -6.72
CA SER A 28 -4.81 10.63 -7.60
C SER A 28 -3.41 11.21 -7.72
N ASN A 29 -3.24 12.54 -7.62
CA ASN A 29 -1.92 13.17 -7.67
C ASN A 29 -1.12 12.88 -6.39
N ILE A 30 -1.80 12.89 -5.23
CA ILE A 30 -1.18 12.49 -3.96
C ILE A 30 -0.78 11.01 -4.02
N LEU A 31 -1.63 10.14 -4.56
CA LEU A 31 -1.30 8.72 -4.75
C LEU A 31 -0.03 8.53 -5.61
N LEU A 32 0.06 9.22 -6.75
CA LEU A 32 1.24 9.16 -7.62
C LEU A 32 2.50 9.71 -6.93
N ALA A 33 2.36 10.77 -6.14
CA ALA A 33 3.47 11.30 -5.35
C ALA A 33 3.95 10.30 -4.28
N ILE A 34 3.02 9.61 -3.60
CA ILE A 34 3.34 8.54 -2.64
C ILE A 34 4.07 7.40 -3.35
N ILE A 35 3.56 6.93 -4.49
CA ILE A 35 4.18 5.87 -5.29
C ILE A 35 5.62 6.24 -5.65
N LYS A 36 5.85 7.45 -6.15
CA LYS A 36 7.20 7.93 -6.45
C LYS A 36 8.11 7.93 -5.22
N GLN A 37 7.60 8.36 -4.06
CA GLN A 37 8.37 8.37 -2.81
C GLN A 37 8.76 6.96 -2.35
N ILE A 38 7.90 5.96 -2.52
CA ILE A 38 8.16 4.59 -2.02
C ILE A 38 8.93 3.72 -3.00
N THR A 39 8.96 4.06 -4.30
CA THR A 39 9.81 3.37 -5.29
C THR A 39 11.28 3.46 -4.92
N ASP A 40 11.72 4.64 -4.46
CA ASP A 40 13.12 4.91 -4.10
C ASP A 40 13.50 4.51 -2.66
N GLN A 41 12.52 4.07 -1.85
CA GLN A 41 12.75 3.62 -0.47
C GLN A 41 13.03 2.12 -0.41
N ASP A 42 13.74 1.69 0.63
CA ASP A 42 13.88 0.27 0.96
C ASP A 42 12.56 -0.20 1.59
N ILE A 43 11.70 -0.83 0.79
CA ILE A 43 10.36 -1.28 1.18
C ILE A 43 10.25 -2.73 0.73
N ASP A 44 10.05 -3.64 1.68
CA ASP A 44 9.93 -5.07 1.41
C ASP A 44 8.57 -5.45 0.81
N VAL A 45 7.49 -4.81 1.27
CA VAL A 45 6.11 -5.12 0.86
C VAL A 45 5.27 -3.85 0.77
N ILE A 46 4.46 -3.75 -0.28
CA ILE A 46 3.48 -2.66 -0.44
C ILE A 46 2.07 -3.22 -0.31
N ILE A 47 1.28 -2.61 0.57
CA ILE A 47 -0.12 -3.00 0.81
C ILE A 47 -1.04 -1.86 0.35
N PRO A 48 -1.41 -1.78 -0.93
CA PRO A 48 -2.43 -0.83 -1.37
C PRO A 48 -3.80 -1.25 -0.81
N ILE A 49 -4.50 -0.28 -0.22
CA ILE A 49 -5.84 -0.48 0.35
C ILE A 49 -6.87 0.21 -0.55
N GLY A 50 -7.76 -0.58 -1.17
CA GLY A 50 -8.79 -0.10 -2.09
C GLY A 50 -8.45 -0.31 -3.57
N THR A 51 -9.48 -0.54 -4.39
CA THR A 51 -9.34 -0.89 -5.81
C THR A 51 -8.47 0.08 -6.62
N THR A 52 -8.73 1.39 -6.54
CA THR A 52 -7.96 2.40 -7.29
C THR A 52 -6.50 2.42 -6.87
N ALA A 53 -6.22 2.32 -5.56
CA ALA A 53 -4.86 2.28 -5.05
C ALA A 53 -4.14 1.02 -5.55
N SER A 54 -4.79 -0.14 -5.48
CA SER A 54 -4.24 -1.42 -5.96
C SER A 54 -3.91 -1.37 -7.45
N GLN A 55 -4.86 -0.99 -8.30
CA GLN A 55 -4.66 -0.92 -9.75
C GLN A 55 -3.54 0.07 -10.13
N THR A 56 -3.46 1.21 -9.42
CA THR A 56 -2.44 2.23 -9.68
C THR A 56 -1.06 1.74 -9.23
N VAL A 57 -0.94 1.14 -8.04
CA VAL A 57 0.32 0.60 -7.54
C VAL A 57 0.84 -0.51 -8.46
N ILE A 58 -0.03 -1.46 -8.86
CA ILE A 58 0.34 -2.58 -9.74
C ILE A 58 0.84 -2.08 -11.11
N SER A 59 0.23 -1.02 -11.65
CA SER A 59 0.64 -0.48 -12.96
C SER A 59 1.95 0.31 -12.94
N HIS A 60 2.43 0.74 -11.77
CA HIS A 60 3.64 1.57 -11.64
C HIS A 60 4.80 0.88 -10.93
N ILE A 61 4.53 -0.12 -10.10
CA ILE A 61 5.54 -0.83 -9.32
C ILE A 61 5.53 -2.31 -9.75
N THR A 62 6.57 -2.71 -10.47
CA THR A 62 6.69 -4.05 -11.06
C THR A 62 7.76 -4.92 -10.40
N ASN A 63 8.58 -4.34 -9.52
CA ASN A 63 9.78 -4.96 -8.95
C ASN A 63 9.71 -5.13 -7.43
N LYS A 64 8.55 -4.90 -6.80
CA LYS A 64 8.34 -5.07 -5.36
C LYS A 64 7.12 -5.97 -5.08
N PRO A 65 7.14 -6.78 -4.02
CA PRO A 65 5.97 -7.54 -3.58
C PRO A 65 4.77 -6.63 -3.26
N ILE A 66 3.58 -6.97 -3.78
CA ILE A 66 2.33 -6.24 -3.57
C ILE A 66 1.26 -7.17 -3.00
N VAL A 67 0.61 -6.77 -1.91
CA VAL A 67 -0.54 -7.48 -1.32
C VAL A 67 -1.74 -6.55 -1.32
N CYS A 68 -2.73 -6.81 -2.18
CA CYS A 68 -3.90 -5.96 -2.27
C CYS A 68 -4.89 -6.23 -1.14
N ALA A 69 -5.33 -5.17 -0.45
CA ALA A 69 -6.31 -5.25 0.61
C ALA A 69 -7.55 -4.42 0.28
N ALA A 70 -8.74 -4.91 0.65
CA ALA A 70 -10.03 -4.25 0.39
C ALA A 70 -10.19 -3.77 -1.07
N ALA A 71 -9.69 -4.57 -2.01
CA ALA A 71 -9.68 -4.25 -3.43
C ALA A 71 -10.40 -5.36 -4.21
N CYS A 72 -11.12 -4.95 -5.26
CA CYS A 72 -11.55 -5.86 -6.31
C CYS A 72 -10.50 -5.76 -7.42
N CYS A 73 -9.44 -6.55 -7.28
CA CYS A 73 -8.42 -6.66 -8.32
C CYS A 73 -8.96 -7.58 -9.41
N TYR A 74 -8.93 -7.11 -10.66
CA TYR A 74 -9.13 -7.95 -11.84
C TYR A 74 -7.76 -8.14 -12.45
N ASP A 75 -7.40 -9.41 -12.68
CA ASP A 75 -6.17 -9.84 -13.33
C ASP A 75 -6.24 -9.64 -14.86
#